data_AF-A0A947S0M1-F1
#
_entry.id   AF-A0A947S0M1-F1
#
_cell.length_a   1.000
_cell.length_b   1.000
_cell.length_c   1.000
_cell.angle_alpha   90.00
_cell.angle_beta   90.00
_cell.angle_gamma   90.00
#
_symmetry.space_group_name_H-M   'P 1'
#
loop_
_entity.id
_entity.type
_entity.pdbx_description
1 polymer ?
#
loop_
_entity_poly.entity_id
_entity_poly.type
_entity_poly.pdbx_seq_one_letter_code
_entity_poly.pdbx_strand_id
1 'polypeptide(L)'
;MKKAKIGLDEKFQKILKTPASFAFFVAIHDFIKHIESNRCLSDDLSSCIKKTTNQELRISGKYDHLKRIYQGLEDTKAKPDVDLGHERYMALIELNKIRNKDVSENNSFWKKRELFRKLTGEIYEILCPNLA
;
A
#
# COMPACT_ATOMS: atom_id res chain seq x y z
N MET A 1 -2.39 -20.19 7.63
CA MET A 1 -3.31 -19.04 7.73
C MET A 1 -3.08 -18.17 8.98
N LYS A 2 -3.18 -18.71 10.21
CA LYS A 2 -3.02 -17.91 11.45
C LYS A 2 -1.74 -17.07 11.51
N LYS A 3 -0.56 -17.66 11.21
CA LYS A 3 0.73 -16.94 11.18
C LYS A 3 0.76 -15.79 10.16
N ALA A 4 0.17 -15.99 8.97
CA ALA A 4 0.12 -14.95 7.94
C ALA A 4 -0.74 -13.75 8.40
N LYS A 5 -1.87 -14.02 9.06
CA LYS A 5 -2.76 -12.98 9.62
C LYS A 5 -2.13 -12.25 10.81
N ILE A 6 -1.44 -12.94 11.71
CA ILE A 6 -0.67 -12.31 12.80
C ILE A 6 0.40 -11.38 12.23
N GLY A 7 1.19 -11.85 11.27
CA GLY A 7 2.18 -11.00 10.61
C GLY A 7 1.55 -9.80 9.88
N LEU A 8 0.35 -9.97 9.31
CA LEU A 8 -0.38 -8.88 8.66
C LEU A 8 -0.85 -7.84 9.69
N ASP A 9 -1.39 -8.27 10.84
CA ASP A 9 -1.77 -7.39 11.94
C ASP A 9 -0.56 -6.60 12.46
N GLU A 10 0.59 -7.23 12.68
CA GLU A 10 1.81 -6.52 13.09
C GLU A 10 2.19 -5.39 12.12
N LYS A 11 2.08 -5.64 10.79
CA LYS A 11 2.33 -4.60 9.77
C LYS A 11 1.25 -3.53 9.77
N PHE A 12 0.00 -3.90 9.97
CA PHE A 12 -1.10 -2.94 10.06
C PHE A 12 -0.96 -2.02 11.29
N GLN A 13 -0.68 -2.58 12.47
CA GLN A 13 -0.40 -1.83 13.69
C GLN A 13 0.78 -0.88 13.51
N LYS A 14 1.83 -1.30 12.77
CA LYS A 14 2.96 -0.43 12.42
C LYS A 14 2.48 0.78 11.60
N ILE A 15 1.60 0.60 10.61
CA ILE A 15 1.05 1.70 9.80
C ILE A 15 0.26 2.69 10.67
N LEU A 16 -0.58 2.19 11.57
CA LEU A 16 -1.37 3.04 12.48
C LEU A 16 -0.49 3.88 13.41
N LYS A 17 0.58 3.29 13.95
CA LYS A 17 1.50 3.95 14.89
C LYS A 17 2.50 4.87 14.20
N THR A 18 2.72 4.72 12.89
CA THR A 18 3.74 5.50 12.17
C THR A 18 3.20 6.89 11.83
N PRO A 19 3.85 7.96 12.32
CA PRO A 19 3.49 9.32 11.95
C PRO A 19 3.63 9.56 10.45
N ALA A 20 2.84 10.49 9.92
CA ALA A 20 2.95 10.95 8.53
C ALA A 20 4.40 11.39 8.25
N SER A 21 5.10 10.60 7.44
CA SER A 21 6.52 10.76 7.12
C SER A 21 6.88 9.79 6.00
N PHE A 22 8.11 9.83 5.48
CA PHE A 22 8.58 8.79 4.55
C PHE A 22 8.44 7.37 5.14
N ALA A 23 8.66 7.21 6.46
CA ALA A 23 8.52 5.93 7.15
C ALA A 23 7.10 5.35 7.07
N PHE A 24 6.07 6.20 6.98
CA PHE A 24 4.68 5.76 6.78
C PHE A 24 4.51 5.04 5.43
N PHE A 25 5.09 5.58 4.35
CA PHE A 25 5.05 4.95 3.03
C PHE A 25 5.85 3.64 2.99
N VAL A 26 6.96 3.57 3.73
CA VAL A 26 7.70 2.31 3.94
C VAL A 26 6.86 1.27 4.68
N ALA A 27 6.09 1.69 5.71
CA ALA A 27 5.20 0.78 6.42
C ALA A 27 4.08 0.23 5.51
N ILE A 28 3.51 1.06 4.62
CA ILE A 28 2.56 0.61 3.59
C ILE A 28 3.22 -0.41 2.65
N HIS A 29 4.43 -0.13 2.18
CA HIS A 29 5.18 -1.08 1.36
C HIS A 29 5.36 -2.43 2.06
N ASP A 30 5.76 -2.44 3.34
CA ASP A 30 5.96 -3.68 4.10
C ASP A 30 4.66 -4.48 4.23
N PHE A 31 3.52 -3.79 4.42
CA PHE A 31 2.20 -4.40 4.49
C PHE A 31 1.80 -5.05 3.16
N ILE A 32 1.92 -4.32 2.04
CA ILE A 32 1.61 -4.86 0.71
C ILE A 32 2.56 -6.00 0.36
N LYS A 33 3.85 -5.86 0.63
CA LYS A 33 4.85 -6.92 0.42
C LYS A 33 4.48 -8.19 1.19
N HIS A 34 3.98 -8.07 2.41
CA HIS A 34 3.53 -9.22 3.19
C HIS A 34 2.31 -9.89 2.57
N ILE A 35 1.33 -9.14 2.06
CA ILE A 35 0.18 -9.71 1.34
C ILE A 35 0.65 -10.47 0.10
N GLU A 36 1.48 -9.86 -0.75
CA GLU A 36 1.94 -10.45 -2.02
C GLU A 36 2.85 -11.67 -1.79
N SER A 37 3.62 -11.70 -0.69
CA SER A 37 4.51 -12.82 -0.36
C SER A 37 3.79 -14.00 0.31
N ASN A 38 2.53 -13.82 0.75
CA ASN A 38 1.74 -14.86 1.40
C ASN A 38 0.59 -15.30 0.49
N ARG A 39 0.78 -16.42 -0.21
CA ARG A 39 -0.20 -16.97 -1.17
C ARG A 39 -1.64 -16.99 -0.64
N CYS A 40 -1.86 -17.45 0.59
CA CYS A 40 -3.21 -17.48 1.18
C CYS A 40 -3.86 -16.09 1.26
N LEU A 41 -3.12 -15.05 1.63
CA LEU A 41 -3.67 -13.68 1.73
C LEU A 41 -3.94 -13.11 0.33
N SER A 42 -3.04 -13.38 -0.62
CA SER A 42 -3.22 -12.97 -2.02
C SER A 42 -4.43 -13.65 -2.66
N ASP A 43 -4.62 -14.96 -2.43
CA ASP A 43 -5.76 -15.73 -2.94
C ASP A 43 -7.08 -15.25 -2.31
N ASP A 44 -7.09 -15.01 -0.98
CA ASP A 44 -8.25 -14.44 -0.27
C ASP A 44 -8.63 -13.06 -0.84
N LEU A 45 -7.64 -12.17 -1.03
CA LEU A 45 -7.86 -10.85 -1.60
C LEU A 45 -8.42 -10.92 -3.01
N SER A 46 -7.85 -11.79 -3.86
CA SER A 46 -8.32 -11.99 -5.23
C SER A 46 -9.76 -12.52 -5.26
N SER A 47 -10.10 -13.45 -4.37
CA SER A 47 -11.46 -13.97 -4.22
C SER A 47 -12.44 -12.85 -3.83
N CYS A 48 -12.06 -12.00 -2.87
CA CYS A 48 -12.86 -10.84 -2.49
C CYS A 48 -13.04 -9.85 -3.65
N ILE A 49 -11.96 -9.51 -4.36
CA ILE A 49 -12.02 -8.62 -5.53
C ILE A 49 -12.98 -9.15 -6.60
N LYS A 50 -12.97 -10.47 -6.87
CA LYS A 50 -13.87 -11.10 -7.85
C LYS A 50 -15.33 -11.09 -7.41
N LYS A 51 -15.60 -11.15 -6.11
CA LYS A 51 -16.96 -11.19 -5.54
C LYS A 51 -17.62 -9.81 -5.48
N THR A 52 -16.87 -8.72 -5.41
CA THR A 52 -17.42 -7.37 -5.25
C THR A 52 -17.76 -6.73 -6.60
N THR A 53 -19.02 -6.83 -7.01
CA THR A 53 -19.54 -6.27 -8.28
C THR A 53 -20.15 -4.86 -8.17
N ASN A 54 -20.38 -4.31 -6.97
CA ASN A 54 -21.05 -3.01 -6.75
C ASN A 54 -20.10 -1.84 -6.36
N GLN A 55 -20.66 -0.62 -6.45
CA GLN A 55 -20.10 0.55 -7.14
C GLN A 55 -19.22 1.52 -6.33
N GLU A 56 -18.98 1.32 -5.03
CA GLU A 56 -18.45 2.38 -4.14
C GLU A 56 -16.91 2.40 -3.97
N LEU A 57 -16.17 2.10 -5.06
CA LEU A 57 -14.73 1.79 -5.16
C LEU A 57 -14.45 0.29 -5.00
N ARG A 58 -14.34 -0.40 -6.15
CA ARG A 58 -13.85 -1.78 -6.22
C ARG A 58 -12.60 -1.93 -5.35
N ILE A 59 -12.56 -2.98 -4.53
CA ILE A 59 -11.40 -3.36 -3.71
C ILE A 59 -10.11 -3.37 -4.55
N SER A 60 -10.20 -3.73 -5.83
CA SER A 60 -9.11 -3.60 -6.81
C SER A 60 -8.53 -2.19 -6.84
N GLY A 61 -9.34 -1.16 -7.09
CA GLY A 61 -8.83 0.21 -7.20
C GLY A 61 -8.24 0.73 -5.89
N LYS A 62 -8.84 0.34 -4.75
CA LYS A 62 -8.30 0.63 -3.40
C LYS A 62 -6.91 0.01 -3.21
N TYR A 63 -6.78 -1.26 -3.59
CA TYR A 63 -5.52 -1.99 -3.51
C TYR A 63 -4.48 -1.44 -4.50
N ASP A 64 -4.88 -1.08 -5.72
CA ASP A 64 -4.03 -0.51 -6.75
C ASP A 64 -3.38 0.80 -6.30
N HIS A 65 -4.11 1.65 -5.56
CA HIS A 65 -3.55 2.86 -4.95
C HIS A 65 -2.40 2.55 -3.97
N LEU A 66 -2.54 1.52 -3.13
CA LEU A 66 -1.47 1.10 -2.23
C LEU A 66 -0.34 0.39 -2.99
N LYS A 67 -0.66 -0.35 -4.05
CA LYS A 67 0.31 -1.03 -4.92
C LYS A 67 1.23 -0.04 -5.64
N ARG A 68 0.76 1.16 -5.98
CA ARG A 68 1.59 2.23 -6.54
C ARG A 68 2.70 2.68 -5.58
N ILE A 69 2.41 2.74 -4.26
CA ILE A 69 3.43 3.04 -3.24
C ILE A 69 4.46 1.91 -3.16
N TYR A 70 3.99 0.66 -3.15
CA TYR A 70 4.86 -0.51 -3.15
C TYR A 70 5.79 -0.52 -4.37
N GLN A 71 5.24 -0.38 -5.58
CA GLN A 71 6.02 -0.34 -6.83
C GLN A 71 6.99 0.83 -6.85
N GLY A 72 6.55 2.04 -6.50
CA GLY A 72 7.43 3.21 -6.48
C GLY A 72 8.61 3.05 -5.51
N LEU A 73 8.42 2.38 -4.36
CA LEU A 73 9.52 2.10 -3.44
C LEU A 73 10.47 1.00 -3.95
N GLU A 74 9.96 -0.04 -4.62
CA GLU A 74 10.80 -1.04 -5.27
C GLU A 74 11.61 -0.42 -6.43
N ASP A 75 11.01 0.52 -7.16
CA ASP A 75 11.66 1.24 -8.26
C ASP A 75 12.77 2.20 -7.78
N THR A 76 12.77 2.62 -6.50
CA THR A 76 13.92 3.36 -5.94
C THR A 76 15.21 2.52 -5.90
N LYS A 77 15.10 1.20 -6.03
CA LYS A 77 16.23 0.25 -6.07
C LYS A 77 16.55 -0.19 -7.50
N ALA A 78 15.75 0.21 -8.49
CA ALA A 78 15.95 -0.18 -9.88
C ALA A 78 17.14 0.56 -10.51
N LYS A 79 17.70 -0.01 -11.58
CA LYS A 79 18.78 0.62 -12.34
C LYS A 79 18.24 1.86 -13.10
N PRO A 80 19.08 2.89 -13.32
CA PRO A 80 18.65 4.15 -13.97
C PRO A 80 18.07 3.99 -15.38
N ASP A 81 18.48 2.94 -16.11
CA ASP A 81 18.13 2.74 -17.53
C ASP A 81 16.83 1.96 -17.77
N VAL A 82 16.03 1.70 -16.73
CA VAL A 82 14.75 0.99 -16.89
C VAL A 82 13.65 2.00 -17.22
N ASP A 83 13.01 1.85 -18.38
CA ASP A 83 11.77 2.56 -18.67
C ASP A 83 10.65 2.00 -17.76
N LEU A 84 10.27 2.80 -16.77
CA LEU A 84 9.23 2.46 -15.80
C LEU A 84 7.83 2.80 -16.31
N GLY A 85 7.70 3.57 -17.38
CA GLY A 85 6.47 4.23 -17.79
C GLY A 85 6.07 5.39 -16.87
N HIS A 86 5.19 6.27 -17.38
CA HIS A 86 4.86 7.54 -16.75
C HIS A 86 4.33 7.40 -15.31
N GLU A 87 3.39 6.48 -15.06
CA GLU A 87 2.75 6.35 -13.73
C GLU A 87 3.73 5.93 -12.63
N ARG A 88 4.59 4.94 -12.92
CA ARG A 88 5.59 4.44 -11.94
C ARG A 88 6.69 5.46 -11.71
N TYR A 89 7.13 6.13 -12.78
CA TYR A 89 8.08 7.23 -12.67
C TYR A 89 7.56 8.38 -11.80
N MET A 90 6.28 8.75 -11.95
CA MET A 90 5.66 9.78 -11.10
C MET A 90 5.56 9.33 -9.64
N ALA A 91 5.18 8.08 -9.36
CA ALA A 91 5.17 7.54 -8.00
C ALA A 91 6.55 7.59 -7.35
N LEU A 92 7.59 7.22 -8.10
CA LEU A 92 8.99 7.30 -7.66
C LEU A 92 9.41 8.73 -7.30
N ILE A 93 9.08 9.72 -8.17
CA ILE A 93 9.37 11.14 -7.91
C ILE A 93 8.70 11.60 -6.62
N GLU A 94 7.41 11.30 -6.44
CA GLU A 94 6.66 11.74 -5.27
C GLU A 94 7.25 11.15 -3.98
N LEU A 95 7.62 9.86 -3.99
CA LEU A 95 8.25 9.21 -2.85
C LEU A 95 9.64 9.80 -2.55
N ASN A 96 10.43 10.11 -3.57
CA ASN A 96 11.75 10.72 -3.40
C ASN A 96 11.66 12.15 -2.84
N LYS A 97 10.66 12.94 -3.24
CA LYS A 97 10.39 14.25 -2.63
C LYS A 97 10.10 14.12 -1.14
N ILE A 98 9.21 13.19 -0.76
CA ILE A 98 8.88 12.92 0.65
C ILE A 98 10.12 12.45 1.42
N ARG A 99 10.95 11.58 0.82
CA ARG A 99 12.23 11.11 1.39
C ARG A 99 13.17 12.29 1.68
N ASN A 100 13.21 13.27 0.78
CA ASN A 100 14.01 14.48 0.91
C ASN A 100 13.34 15.59 1.75
N LYS A 101 12.31 15.24 2.54
CA LYS A 101 11.55 16.14 3.42
C LYS A 101 10.78 17.25 2.69
N ASP A 102 10.59 17.13 1.38
CA ASP A 102 9.64 17.95 0.62
C ASP A 102 8.23 17.36 0.80
N VAL A 103 7.66 17.66 1.96
CA VAL A 103 6.33 17.23 2.40
C VAL A 103 5.33 18.37 2.22
N SER A 104 5.06 18.71 0.97
CA SER A 104 4.09 19.75 0.60
C SER A 104 2.76 19.14 0.11
N GLU A 105 1.68 19.91 0.21
CA GLU A 105 0.36 19.52 -0.35
C GLU A 105 0.36 19.48 -1.90
N ASN A 106 1.46 19.89 -2.54
CA ASN A 106 1.72 19.71 -3.96
C ASN A 106 2.18 18.29 -4.31
N ASN A 107 2.58 17.50 -3.32
CA ASN A 107 2.89 16.08 -3.47
C ASN A 107 1.61 15.25 -3.29
N SER A 108 1.18 14.55 -4.34
CA SER A 108 -0.12 13.87 -4.32
C SER A 108 -0.16 12.71 -3.31
N PHE A 109 0.96 12.03 -3.10
CA PHE A 109 1.07 10.97 -2.10
C PHE A 109 0.99 11.54 -0.68
N TRP A 110 1.69 12.65 -0.42
CA TRP A 110 1.62 13.33 0.87
C TRP A 110 0.19 13.81 1.19
N LYS A 111 -0.45 14.46 0.21
CA LYS A 111 -1.85 14.91 0.32
C LYS A 111 -2.82 13.76 0.60
N LYS A 112 -2.58 12.58 0.02
CA LYS A 112 -3.43 11.39 0.17
C LYS A 112 -3.03 10.47 1.33
N ARG A 113 -2.12 10.86 2.22
CA ARG A 113 -1.64 10.02 3.34
C ARG A 113 -2.77 9.43 4.21
N GLU A 114 -3.77 10.24 4.54
CA GLU A 114 -4.92 9.78 5.35
C GLU A 114 -5.83 8.85 4.55
N LEU A 115 -5.99 9.09 3.24
CA LEU A 115 -6.67 8.15 2.35
C LEU A 115 -5.94 6.81 2.34
N PHE A 116 -4.61 6.79 2.20
CA PHE A 116 -3.86 5.53 2.21
C PHE A 116 -3.97 4.79 3.54
N ARG A 117 -3.99 5.50 4.68
CA ARG A 117 -4.25 4.91 5.99
C ARG A 117 -5.63 4.24 6.02
N LYS A 118 -6.66 4.94 5.54
CA LYS A 118 -8.03 4.39 5.43
C LYS A 118 -8.08 3.16 4.53
N LEU A 119 -7.51 3.23 3.33
CA LEU A 119 -7.49 2.11 2.38
C LEU A 119 -6.76 0.89 2.97
N THR A 120 -5.68 1.10 3.74
CA THR A 120 -4.99 0.01 4.43
C THR A 120 -5.91 -0.68 5.44
N GLY A 121 -6.68 0.09 6.22
CA GLY A 121 -7.68 -0.45 7.15
C GLY A 121 -8.74 -1.29 6.45
N GLU A 122 -9.32 -0.76 5.36
CA GLU A 122 -10.33 -1.47 4.58
C GLU A 122 -9.80 -2.81 4.01
N ILE A 123 -8.56 -2.82 3.49
CA ILE A 123 -7.92 -4.06 3.01
C ILE A 123 -7.64 -5.03 4.17
N TYR A 124 -7.22 -4.52 5.32
CA TYR A 124 -6.97 -5.33 6.51
C TYR A 124 -8.26 -6.01 7.01
N GLU A 125 -9.36 -5.27 7.13
CA GLU A 125 -10.67 -5.78 7.56
C GLU A 125 -11.18 -6.91 6.65
N ILE A 126 -10.99 -6.77 5.33
CA ILE A 126 -11.38 -7.81 4.36
C ILE A 126 -10.59 -9.10 4.59
N LEU A 127 -9.28 -8.99 4.84
CA LEU A 127 -8.40 -10.15 5.02
C LEU A 127 -8.49 -10.75 6.43
N CYS A 128 -8.87 -9.94 7.42
CA CYS A 128 -8.91 -10.29 8.83
C CYS A 128 -10.24 -9.89 9.50
N PRO A 129 -11.41 -10.40 9.04
CA PRO A 129 -12.72 -9.94 9.51
C PRO A 129 -13.04 -10.27 10.98
N ASN A 130 -12.19 -11.06 11.66
CA ASN A 130 -12.38 -11.50 13.05
C ASN A 130 -11.33 -10.91 14.02
N LEU A 131 -10.50 -9.97 13.56
CA LEU A 131 -9.42 -9.33 14.34
C LEU A 131 -9.52 -7.79 14.31
N ALA A 132 -10.64 -7.26 13.82
CA ALA A 132 -10.99 -5.85 13.81
C ALA A 132 -11.94 -5.54 14.97
#